data_AF-A0A140SSG2-F1
#
_entry.id   AF-A0A140SSG2-F1
#
_cell.length_a   1.000
_cell.length_b   1.000
_cell.length_c   1.000
_cell.angle_alpha   90.00
_cell.angle_beta   90.00
_cell.angle_gamma   90.00
#
_symmetry.space_group_name_H-M   'P 1'
#
loop_
_entity.id
_entity.type
_entity.pdbx_description
1 polymer ?
#
loop_
_entity_poly.entity_id
_entity_poly.type
_entity_poly.pdbx_seq_one_letter_code
_entity_poly.pdbx_strand_id
1 'polypeptide(L)'
;MLTHRFFRCVQLQVILMSAVFTVTSLAAEGGLRLTQTRVVFNGGDNSAKVAIKNNSEQVYLVKVDVMNTQEGNADMPAPPFLVTPPLSRLEALSQNTSLVVRNGAEKLPNDRESVFYLSFLAIPSTKKWANSDENMTSAQVSVGVRNVIKLFYRPANLPITVEQAARKLTFSQKGQQLKVTNPTPYYLTLAQLKTDQYGVDLRNAEPMLAPFSTRHYSVHGKVTQAQWAVIGDFGNMSQMYQATVQTGAEDVNP
;
A
#
# COMPACT_ATOMS: atom_id res chain seq x y z
N MET A 1 15.53 13.31 66.80
CA MET A 1 16.17 13.96 65.63
C MET A 1 16.61 13.00 64.52
N LEU A 2 17.00 11.74 64.81
CA LEU A 2 17.44 10.79 63.77
C LEU A 2 16.31 10.28 62.85
N THR A 3 15.09 10.11 63.35
CA THR A 3 13.95 9.53 62.60
C THR A 3 13.44 10.44 61.47
N HIS A 4 13.43 11.76 61.67
CA HIS A 4 13.04 12.72 60.63
C HIS A 4 14.06 12.86 59.49
N ARG A 5 15.35 12.62 59.76
CA ARG A 5 16.41 12.66 58.74
C ARG A 5 16.37 11.41 57.85
N PHE A 6 16.01 10.27 58.42
CA PHE A 6 15.86 9.00 57.69
C PHE A 6 14.65 9.05 56.74
N PHE A 7 13.50 9.55 57.19
CA PHE A 7 12.30 9.71 56.36
C PHE A 7 12.49 10.68 55.19
N ARG A 8 13.23 11.79 55.41
CA ARG A 8 13.58 12.75 54.35
C ARG A 8 14.52 12.17 53.30
N CYS A 9 15.44 11.29 53.69
CA CYS A 9 16.38 10.64 52.76
C CYS A 9 15.66 9.61 51.87
N VAL A 10 14.75 8.82 52.47
CA VAL A 10 13.92 7.85 51.74
C VAL A 10 12.94 8.57 50.79
N GLN A 11 12.32 9.68 51.19
CA GLN A 11 11.48 10.48 50.28
C GLN A 11 12.28 11.09 49.13
N LEU A 12 13.51 11.56 49.38
CA LEU A 12 14.38 12.08 48.31
C LEU A 12 14.81 10.97 47.33
N GLN A 13 15.11 9.77 47.83
CA GLN A 13 15.44 8.60 47.01
C GLN A 13 14.25 8.10 46.19
N VAL A 14 13.03 8.14 46.73
CA VAL A 14 11.80 7.76 46.02
C VAL A 14 11.47 8.77 44.92
N ILE A 15 11.64 10.07 45.16
CA ILE A 15 11.47 11.12 44.13
C ILE A 15 12.55 11.00 43.03
N LEU A 16 13.79 10.65 43.40
CA LEU A 16 14.88 10.43 42.43
C LEU A 16 14.67 9.14 41.61
N MET A 17 14.12 8.07 42.20
CA MET A 17 13.76 6.84 41.47
C MET A 17 12.54 7.00 40.56
N SER A 18 11.58 7.87 40.91
CA SER A 18 10.40 8.13 40.08
C SER A 18 10.68 9.11 38.93
N ALA A 19 11.72 9.94 39.02
CA ALA A 19 12.19 10.78 37.92
C ALA A 19 12.93 10.00 36.80
N VAL A 20 13.47 8.81 37.11
CA VAL A 20 14.27 8.00 36.17
C VAL A 20 13.42 7.10 35.24
N PHE A 21 12.11 6.95 35.51
CA PHE A 21 11.25 6.04 34.75
C PHE A 21 10.39 6.68 33.64
N THR A 22 10.67 7.93 33.25
CA THR A 22 10.04 8.58 32.09
C THR A 22 10.98 8.67 30.90
N VAL A 23 11.64 7.56 30.57
CA VAL A 23 12.19 7.39 29.22
C VAL A 23 11.01 7.00 28.33
N THR A 24 10.25 8.00 27.88
CA THR A 24 9.36 7.80 26.73
C THR A 24 10.26 7.34 25.59
N SER A 25 10.14 6.08 25.20
CA SER A 25 10.68 5.56 23.96
C SER A 25 10.10 6.41 22.84
N LEU A 26 10.83 7.45 22.44
CA LEU A 26 10.67 8.07 21.14
C LEU A 26 10.96 6.96 20.15
N ALA A 27 9.92 6.28 19.69
CA ALA A 27 10.00 5.50 18.47
C ALA A 27 10.59 6.46 17.44
N ALA A 28 11.82 6.18 16.99
CA ALA A 28 12.42 6.97 15.95
C ALA A 28 11.45 6.90 14.76
N GLU A 29 10.75 7.99 14.45
CA GLU A 29 10.03 8.20 13.19
C GLU A 29 11.05 8.33 12.04
N GLY A 30 11.98 7.38 11.94
CA GLY A 30 12.99 7.32 10.91
C GLY A 30 12.55 6.39 9.80
N GLY A 31 12.94 6.71 8.57
CA GLY A 31 12.78 5.81 7.43
C GLY A 31 12.20 6.47 6.19
N LEU A 32 11.97 5.64 5.18
CA LEU A 32 11.44 6.07 3.89
C LEU A 32 9.93 5.91 3.86
N ARG A 33 9.23 6.96 3.46
CA ARG A 33 7.78 6.98 3.36
C ARG A 33 7.36 7.44 1.97
N LEU A 34 6.49 6.68 1.33
CA LEU A 34 5.81 7.13 0.11
C LEU A 34 4.65 8.05 0.50
N THR A 35 4.44 9.13 -0.25
CA THR A 35 3.33 10.07 0.04
C THR A 35 1.96 9.44 -0.25
N GLN A 36 1.93 8.39 -1.07
CA GLN A 36 0.71 7.68 -1.47
C GLN A 36 0.97 6.17 -1.51
N THR A 37 -0.07 5.36 -1.27
CA THR A 37 0.00 3.87 -1.33
C THR A 37 -0.40 3.30 -2.69
N ARG A 38 -0.84 4.17 -3.60
CA ARG A 38 -1.16 3.90 -5.00
C ARG A 38 -1.13 5.21 -5.77
N VAL A 39 -1.06 5.12 -7.09
CA VAL A 39 -1.03 6.27 -7.99
C VAL A 39 -2.06 6.04 -9.09
N VAL A 40 -2.84 7.07 -9.38
CA VAL A 40 -3.75 7.08 -10.54
C VAL A 40 -3.15 8.01 -11.59
N PHE A 41 -2.83 7.47 -12.75
CA PHE A 41 -2.50 8.22 -13.95
C PHE A 41 -3.79 8.41 -14.76
N ASN A 42 -4.32 9.63 -14.81
CA ASN A 42 -5.46 9.92 -15.67
C ASN A 42 -5.00 10.03 -17.12
N GLY A 43 -5.70 9.37 -18.04
CA GLY A 43 -5.32 9.32 -19.46
C GLY A 43 -5.42 10.67 -20.19
N GLY A 44 -6.07 11.66 -19.58
CA GLY A 44 -6.07 13.06 -20.06
C GLY A 44 -4.91 13.90 -19.56
N ASP A 45 -4.13 13.41 -18.59
CA ASP A 45 -3.00 14.12 -18.01
C ASP A 45 -1.69 13.77 -18.73
N ASN A 46 -0.75 14.71 -18.77
CA ASN A 46 0.59 14.47 -19.31
C ASN A 46 1.47 13.63 -18.38
N SER A 47 1.21 13.70 -17.07
CA SER A 47 2.03 13.04 -16.05
C SER A 47 1.29 12.85 -14.73
N ALA A 48 1.67 11.84 -13.95
CA ALA A 48 1.27 11.69 -12.56
C ALA A 48 2.48 11.93 -11.62
N LYS A 49 2.26 12.65 -10.52
CA LYS A 49 3.32 12.94 -9.53
C LYS A 49 3.42 11.83 -8.50
N VAL A 50 4.63 11.42 -8.19
CA VAL A 50 4.93 10.44 -7.14
C VAL A 50 6.06 10.96 -6.26
N ALA A 51 5.95 10.79 -4.95
CA ALA A 51 6.91 11.35 -4.02
C ALA A 51 7.32 10.35 -2.94
N ILE A 52 8.61 10.41 -2.60
CA ILE A 52 9.23 9.64 -1.53
C ILE A 52 9.89 10.62 -0.57
N LYS A 53 9.59 10.46 0.72
CA LYS A 53 10.13 11.24 1.81
C LYS A 53 11.11 10.40 2.60
N ASN A 54 12.22 10.99 2.98
CA ASN A 54 13.18 10.43 3.91
C ASN A 54 13.06 11.17 5.24
N ASN A 55 12.57 10.49 6.27
CA ASN A 55 12.52 11.00 7.63
C ASN A 55 13.74 10.57 8.46
N SER A 56 14.75 9.97 7.84
CA SER A 56 16.00 9.59 8.52
C SER A 56 17.14 10.57 8.22
N GLU A 57 18.23 10.44 8.99
CA GLU A 57 19.49 11.15 8.75
C GLU A 57 20.37 10.47 7.69
N GLN A 58 19.97 9.31 7.16
CA GLN A 58 20.74 8.57 6.17
C GLN A 58 20.44 9.09 4.77
N VAL A 59 21.45 9.22 3.91
CA VAL A 59 21.25 9.58 2.49
C VAL A 59 20.99 8.31 1.67
N TYR A 60 20.07 8.39 0.70
CA TYR A 60 19.73 7.28 -0.18
C TYR A 60 19.90 7.64 -1.65
N LEU A 61 20.30 6.66 -2.46
CA LEU A 61 20.06 6.67 -3.89
C LEU A 61 18.72 5.98 -4.14
N VAL A 62 17.76 6.67 -4.76
CA VAL A 62 16.44 6.13 -5.05
C VAL A 62 16.30 5.92 -6.55
N LYS A 63 16.08 4.67 -6.94
CA LYS A 63 15.63 4.29 -8.30
C LYS A 63 14.11 4.12 -8.30
N VAL A 64 13.45 4.74 -9.27
CA VAL A 64 12.00 4.60 -9.50
C VAL A 64 11.77 4.06 -10.90
N ASP A 65 10.93 3.02 -11.00
CA ASP A 65 10.63 2.34 -12.27
C ASP A 65 9.19 1.85 -12.32
N VAL A 66 8.66 1.61 -13.53
CA VAL A 66 7.33 1.01 -13.73
C VAL A 66 7.48 -0.44 -14.15
N MET A 67 6.64 -1.30 -13.60
CA MET A 67 6.61 -2.75 -13.84
C MET A 67 5.22 -3.22 -14.23
N ASN A 68 5.13 -4.32 -14.97
CA ASN A 68 3.87 -4.97 -15.36
C ASN A 68 3.24 -5.73 -14.19
N THR A 69 4.05 -6.42 -13.39
CA THR A 69 3.60 -7.14 -12.19
C THR A 69 4.33 -6.65 -10.95
N GLN A 70 3.92 -7.13 -9.77
CA GLN A 70 4.59 -6.81 -8.51
C GLN A 70 6.02 -7.38 -8.46
N GLU A 71 6.24 -8.52 -9.13
CA GLU A 71 7.51 -9.25 -9.21
C GLU A 71 8.45 -8.68 -10.27
N GLY A 72 7.91 -8.03 -11.31
CA GLY A 72 8.69 -7.39 -12.37
C GLY A 72 8.04 -7.45 -13.74
N ASN A 73 8.87 -7.65 -14.76
CA ASN A 73 8.48 -7.61 -16.18
C ASN A 73 8.77 -8.93 -16.93
N ALA A 74 9.00 -10.04 -16.22
CA ALA A 74 9.42 -11.28 -16.86
C ALA A 74 8.43 -11.70 -17.96
N ASP A 75 8.97 -11.94 -19.15
CA ASP A 75 8.25 -12.36 -20.36
C ASP A 75 7.18 -11.37 -20.88
N MET A 76 7.25 -10.09 -20.48
CA MET A 76 6.35 -9.03 -20.96
C MET A 76 7.12 -7.87 -21.58
N PRO A 77 6.54 -7.17 -22.59
CA PRO A 77 7.07 -5.91 -23.08
C PRO A 77 7.22 -4.89 -21.94
N ALA A 78 8.13 -3.93 -22.09
CA ALA A 78 8.26 -2.85 -21.12
C ALA A 78 6.92 -2.09 -21.01
N PRO A 79 6.47 -1.74 -19.79
CA PRO A 79 5.21 -1.02 -19.61
C PRO A 79 5.26 0.33 -20.34
N PRO A 80 4.12 0.86 -20.80
CA PRO A 80 4.06 2.08 -21.62
C PRO A 80 4.24 3.39 -20.81
N PHE A 81 5.07 3.34 -19.77
CA PHE A 81 5.35 4.43 -18.86
C PHE A 81 6.85 4.59 -18.62
N LEU A 82 7.26 5.82 -18.35
CA LEU A 82 8.61 6.18 -17.93
C LEU A 82 8.51 7.00 -16.65
N VAL A 83 9.59 7.02 -15.87
CA VAL A 83 9.69 7.85 -14.67
C VAL A 83 10.83 8.84 -14.83
N THR A 84 10.59 10.11 -14.49
CA THR A 84 11.61 11.17 -14.54
C THR A 84 11.66 12.01 -13.26
N PRO A 85 12.84 12.16 -12.61
CA PRO A 85 14.06 11.38 -12.87
C PRO A 85 13.88 9.91 -12.43
N PRO A 86 14.43 8.92 -13.16
CA PRO A 86 14.35 7.50 -12.80
C PRO A 86 15.33 7.12 -11.68
N LEU A 87 16.36 7.95 -11.45
CA LEU A 87 17.36 7.76 -10.41
C LEU A 87 17.66 9.12 -9.79
N SER A 88 17.55 9.23 -8.47
CA SER A 88 17.79 10.49 -7.76
C SER A 88 18.43 10.26 -6.40
N ARG A 89 19.25 11.22 -5.97
CA ARG A 89 19.79 11.25 -4.60
C ARG A 89 18.74 11.88 -3.68
N LEU A 90 18.44 11.21 -2.57
CA LEU A 90 17.47 11.64 -1.56
C LEU A 90 18.24 11.94 -0.26
N GLU A 91 18.30 13.22 0.08
CA GLU A 91 19.01 13.70 1.27
C GLU A 91 18.29 13.35 2.57
N ALA A 92 19.00 13.47 3.68
CA ALA A 92 18.44 13.38 5.03
C ALA A 92 17.26 14.36 5.20
N LEU A 93 16.20 13.91 5.89
CA LEU A 93 15.04 14.75 6.26
C LEU A 93 14.39 15.49 5.07
N SER A 94 14.51 14.95 3.86
CA SER A 94 14.08 15.60 2.60
C SER A 94 13.02 14.78 1.84
N GLN A 95 12.53 15.32 0.73
CA GLN A 95 11.58 14.65 -0.16
C GLN A 95 11.99 14.85 -1.61
N ASN A 96 11.92 13.77 -2.40
CA ASN A 96 12.03 13.82 -3.86
C ASN A 96 10.67 13.54 -4.50
N THR A 97 10.43 14.21 -5.62
CA THR A 97 9.26 14.00 -6.47
C THR A 97 9.72 13.54 -7.85
N SER A 98 9.13 12.47 -8.35
CA SER A 98 9.29 12.00 -9.73
C SER A 98 7.95 12.12 -10.46
N LEU A 99 8.04 12.22 -11.79
CA LEU A 99 6.89 12.23 -12.69
C LEU A 99 6.83 10.90 -13.42
N VAL A 100 5.67 10.26 -13.37
CA VAL A 100 5.32 9.14 -14.25
C VAL A 100 4.73 9.75 -15.52
N VAL A 101 5.30 9.43 -16.67
CA VAL A 101 4.87 9.91 -17.99
C VAL A 101 4.54 8.72 -18.87
N ARG A 102 3.54 8.84 -19.74
CA ARG A 102 3.23 7.80 -20.73
C ARG A 102 4.15 7.98 -21.93
N ASN A 103 4.77 6.89 -22.40
CA ASN A 103 5.64 6.92 -23.58
C ASN A 103 4.91 6.61 -24.90
N GLY A 104 3.65 6.18 -24.82
CA GLY A 104 2.80 5.89 -25.98
C GLY A 104 3.16 4.63 -26.75
N ALA A 105 4.10 3.81 -26.27
CA ALA A 105 4.56 2.61 -26.97
C ALA A 105 3.46 1.54 -27.14
N GLU A 106 2.50 1.50 -26.21
CA GLU A 106 1.38 0.55 -26.23
C GLU A 106 0.01 1.25 -26.11
N LYS A 107 -0.96 0.74 -26.87
CA LYS A 107 -2.36 1.17 -26.78
C LYS A 107 -3.03 0.50 -25.60
N LEU A 108 -3.23 1.27 -24.54
CA LEU A 108 -4.03 0.86 -23.39
C LEU A 108 -5.54 0.90 -23.73
N PRO A 109 -6.36 0.03 -23.10
CA PRO A 109 -7.81 0.08 -23.20
C PRO A 109 -8.37 1.47 -22.88
N ASN A 110 -9.39 1.90 -23.61
CA ASN A 110 -10.08 3.17 -23.38
C ASN A 110 -11.41 3.00 -22.63
N ASP A 111 -11.86 1.76 -22.46
CA ASP A 111 -13.14 1.38 -21.84
C ASP A 111 -13.00 0.93 -20.39
N ARG A 112 -11.77 0.72 -19.89
CA ARG A 112 -11.47 0.23 -18.54
C ARG A 112 -10.09 0.64 -18.05
N GLU A 113 -9.92 0.63 -16.73
CA GLU A 113 -8.61 0.81 -16.12
C GLU A 113 -7.63 -0.31 -16.48
N SER A 114 -6.34 0.02 -16.45
CA SER A 114 -5.24 -0.95 -16.49
C SER A 114 -4.39 -0.81 -15.22
N VAL A 115 -3.80 -1.91 -14.73
CA VAL A 115 -2.96 -1.89 -13.54
C VAL A 115 -1.51 -2.20 -13.90
N PHE A 116 -0.61 -1.41 -13.34
CA PHE A 116 0.84 -1.54 -13.36
C PHE A 116 1.36 -1.33 -11.94
N TYR A 117 2.68 -1.35 -11.77
CA TYR A 117 3.31 -1.22 -10.46
C TYR A 117 4.48 -0.25 -10.51
N LEU A 118 4.60 0.62 -9.51
CA LEU A 118 5.75 1.50 -9.32
C LEU A 118 6.69 0.89 -8.29
N SER A 119 7.94 0.68 -8.67
CA SER A 119 9.00 0.21 -7.79
C SER A 119 9.87 1.37 -7.32
N PHE A 120 10.03 1.52 -6.02
CA PHE A 120 10.94 2.46 -5.38
C PHE A 120 12.03 1.65 -4.68
N LEU A 121 13.21 1.55 -5.30
CA LEU A 121 14.38 0.93 -4.70
C LEU A 121 15.26 2.00 -4.08
N ALA A 122 15.37 2.00 -2.76
CA ALA A 122 16.26 2.89 -2.03
C ALA A 122 17.51 2.16 -1.56
N ILE A 123 18.66 2.69 -1.93
CA ILE A 123 19.98 2.13 -1.63
C ILE A 123 20.67 3.10 -0.67
N PRO A 124 20.96 2.71 0.58
CA PRO A 124 21.58 3.62 1.54
C PRO A 124 23.02 3.95 1.12
N SER A 125 23.43 5.18 1.36
CA SER A 125 24.81 5.61 1.14
C SER A 125 25.75 4.89 2.10
N THR A 126 26.92 4.49 1.61
CA THR A 126 27.99 3.92 2.43
C THR A 126 28.95 5.04 2.84
N LYS A 127 29.27 5.12 4.13
CA LYS A 127 30.35 6.00 4.60
C LYS A 127 31.67 5.29 4.35
N LYS A 128 32.60 5.93 3.63
CA LYS A 128 34.02 5.54 3.68
C LYS A 128 34.53 5.90 5.07
N TRP A 129 35.03 4.92 5.80
CA TRP A 129 35.64 5.16 7.11
C TRP A 129 36.95 5.93 6.89
N ALA A 130 37.07 7.12 7.50
CA ALA A 130 38.18 8.05 7.26
C ALA A 130 39.45 7.77 8.09
N ASN A 131 39.41 6.83 9.05
CA ASN A 131 40.52 6.59 9.99
C ASN A 131 40.80 5.08 10.17
N SER A 132 40.90 4.29 9.09
CA SER A 132 41.13 2.86 9.25
C SER A 132 42.59 2.70 9.58
N ASP A 133 42.92 2.51 10.86
CA ASP A 133 44.14 1.81 11.23
C ASP A 133 44.24 0.58 10.33
N GLU A 134 45.35 0.44 9.60
CA GLU A 134 45.54 -0.54 8.51
C GLU A 134 45.33 -2.02 8.94
N ASN A 135 45.07 -2.28 10.22
CA ASN A 135 44.88 -3.60 10.83
C ASN A 135 43.44 -3.97 11.22
N MET A 136 42.42 -3.14 10.97
CA MET A 136 41.02 -3.53 11.23
C MET A 136 40.23 -3.82 9.95
N THR A 137 40.00 -5.11 9.67
CA THR A 137 39.01 -5.56 8.69
C THR A 137 37.60 -5.29 9.24
N SER A 138 36.97 -4.19 8.82
CA SER A 138 35.57 -3.93 9.10
C SER A 138 34.69 -4.44 7.96
N ALA A 139 33.72 -5.30 8.28
CA ALA A 139 32.70 -5.74 7.33
C ALA A 139 31.50 -4.78 7.41
N GLN A 140 31.16 -4.14 6.29
CA GLN A 140 29.96 -3.29 6.18
C GLN A 140 28.88 -4.01 5.40
N VAL A 141 27.69 -4.14 5.99
CA VAL A 141 26.49 -4.66 5.31
C VAL A 141 25.58 -3.49 4.95
N SER A 142 25.17 -3.42 3.69
CA SER A 142 24.22 -2.43 3.19
C SER A 142 22.98 -3.14 2.67
N VAL A 143 21.80 -2.74 3.14
CA VAL A 143 20.51 -3.34 2.76
C VAL A 143 19.66 -2.31 2.03
N GLY A 144 19.36 -2.57 0.77
CA GLY A 144 18.42 -1.77 -0.01
C GLY A 144 16.98 -2.18 0.26
N VAL A 145 16.07 -1.21 0.30
CA VAL A 145 14.63 -1.46 0.51
C VAL A 145 13.88 -1.17 -0.78
N ARG A 146 13.11 -2.15 -1.28
CA ARG A 146 12.23 -1.98 -2.43
C ARG A 146 10.78 -1.91 -1.97
N ASN A 147 10.13 -0.78 -2.21
CA ASN A 147 8.69 -0.63 -2.04
C ASN A 147 8.00 -0.72 -3.41
N VAL A 148 6.91 -1.46 -3.50
CA VAL A 148 6.13 -1.59 -4.74
C VAL A 148 4.69 -1.16 -4.47
N ILE A 149 4.19 -0.17 -5.22
CA ILE A 149 2.82 0.33 -5.12
C ILE A 149 2.08 0.22 -6.45
N LYS A 150 0.76 0.17 -6.42
CA LYS A 150 -0.06 0.08 -7.64
C LYS A 150 -0.06 1.40 -8.41
N LEU A 151 0.04 1.31 -9.73
CA LEU A 151 -0.16 2.39 -10.69
C LEU A 151 -1.37 2.03 -11.56
N PHE A 152 -2.47 2.77 -11.41
CA PHE A 152 -3.65 2.59 -12.24
C PHE A 152 -3.60 3.59 -13.40
N TYR A 153 -3.74 3.10 -14.62
CA TYR A 153 -4.08 3.94 -15.76
C TYR A 153 -5.60 4.03 -15.85
N ARG A 154 -6.13 5.25 -15.76
CA ARG A 154 -7.56 5.53 -15.85
C ARG A 154 -7.88 6.30 -17.13
N PRO A 155 -8.58 5.70 -18.11
CA PRO A 155 -9.04 6.43 -19.29
C PRO A 155 -9.88 7.66 -18.91
N ALA A 156 -9.77 8.74 -19.69
CA ALA A 156 -10.45 10.01 -19.38
C ALA A 156 -11.98 9.92 -19.41
N ASN A 157 -12.55 8.97 -20.19
CA ASN A 157 -13.96 8.94 -20.54
C ASN A 157 -14.71 7.75 -19.92
N LEU A 158 -14.37 7.34 -18.70
CA LEU A 158 -15.14 6.30 -18.01
C LEU A 158 -16.53 6.84 -17.60
N PRO A 159 -17.60 6.03 -17.76
CA PRO A 159 -18.98 6.52 -17.67
C PRO A 159 -19.49 6.80 -16.25
N ILE A 160 -18.76 6.36 -15.23
CA ILE A 160 -19.12 6.51 -13.81
C ILE A 160 -17.88 6.86 -13.00
N THR A 161 -18.05 7.40 -11.80
CA THR A 161 -16.93 7.64 -10.86
C THR A 161 -16.51 6.36 -10.13
N VAL A 162 -15.32 6.36 -9.52
CA VAL A 162 -14.83 5.23 -8.72
C VAL A 162 -15.72 4.96 -7.49
N GLU A 163 -16.29 6.00 -6.88
CA GLU A 163 -17.23 5.87 -5.76
C GLU A 163 -18.55 5.22 -6.19
N GLN A 164 -19.05 5.60 -7.37
CA GLN A 164 -20.22 4.95 -7.97
C GLN A 164 -19.92 3.50 -8.34
N ALA A 165 -18.71 3.23 -8.84
CA ALA A 165 -18.26 1.88 -9.18
C ALA A 165 -18.25 0.96 -7.94
N ALA A 166 -17.73 1.45 -6.81
CA ALA A 166 -17.69 0.71 -5.54
C ALA A 166 -19.07 0.27 -5.05
N ARG A 167 -20.12 1.07 -5.31
CA ARG A 167 -21.52 0.76 -4.95
C ARG A 167 -22.15 -0.33 -5.84
N LYS A 168 -21.60 -0.56 -7.04
CA LYS A 168 -22.17 -1.47 -8.04
C LYS A 168 -21.66 -2.91 -7.92
N LEU A 169 -20.84 -3.24 -6.91
CA LEU A 169 -20.47 -4.62 -6.66
C LEU A 169 -21.72 -5.46 -6.36
N THR A 170 -21.78 -6.65 -6.97
CA THR A 170 -22.88 -7.60 -6.74
C THR A 170 -22.36 -8.87 -6.11
N PHE A 171 -23.23 -9.50 -5.33
CA PHE A 171 -22.89 -10.63 -4.48
C PHE A 171 -23.87 -11.77 -4.73
N SER A 172 -23.34 -12.96 -4.98
CA SER A 172 -24.14 -14.18 -5.02
C SER A 172 -23.43 -15.31 -4.29
N GLN A 173 -24.16 -16.28 -3.78
CA GLN A 173 -23.59 -17.45 -3.13
C GLN A 173 -23.84 -18.72 -3.94
N LYS A 174 -22.81 -19.56 -4.11
CA LYS A 174 -22.92 -20.93 -4.62
C LYS A 174 -22.17 -21.86 -3.65
N GLY A 175 -22.91 -22.72 -2.95
CA GLY A 175 -22.34 -23.55 -1.87
C GLY A 175 -21.66 -22.70 -0.79
N GLN A 176 -20.43 -23.04 -0.43
CA GLN A 176 -19.62 -22.30 0.58
C GLN A 176 -18.74 -21.20 -0.03
N GLN A 177 -19.09 -20.71 -1.23
CA GLN A 177 -18.35 -19.66 -1.93
C GLN A 177 -19.24 -18.45 -2.17
N LEU A 178 -18.79 -17.30 -1.69
CA LEU A 178 -19.34 -15.99 -2.03
C LEU A 178 -18.69 -15.49 -3.31
N LYS A 179 -19.47 -15.41 -4.37
CA LYS A 179 -19.11 -14.78 -5.64
C LYS A 179 -19.32 -13.28 -5.54
N VAL A 180 -18.24 -12.52 -5.69
CA VAL A 180 -18.22 -11.06 -5.75
C VAL A 180 -17.94 -10.65 -7.18
N THR A 181 -18.88 -9.94 -7.80
CA THR A 181 -18.77 -9.50 -9.20
C THR A 181 -18.54 -8.00 -9.24
N ASN A 182 -17.53 -7.59 -9.99
CA ASN A 182 -17.27 -6.20 -10.34
C ASN A 182 -17.74 -5.94 -11.78
N PRO A 183 -18.94 -5.39 -12.00
CA PRO A 183 -19.46 -5.11 -13.34
C PRO A 183 -18.94 -3.78 -13.92
N THR A 184 -17.93 -3.16 -13.31
CA THR A 184 -17.53 -1.78 -13.58
C THR A 184 -16.17 -1.72 -14.29
N PRO A 185 -15.84 -0.59 -14.94
CA PRO A 185 -14.56 -0.41 -15.63
C PRO A 185 -13.36 -0.10 -14.69
N TYR A 186 -13.53 -0.21 -13.37
CA TYR A 186 -12.53 0.15 -12.37
C TYR A 186 -11.94 -1.07 -11.66
N TYR A 187 -10.68 -0.99 -11.24
CA TYR A 187 -10.13 -1.89 -10.24
C TYR A 187 -10.64 -1.48 -8.86
N LEU A 188 -11.23 -2.42 -8.11
CA LEU A 188 -11.75 -2.18 -6.77
C LEU A 188 -11.02 -3.06 -5.77
N THR A 189 -10.23 -2.46 -4.87
CA THR A 189 -9.56 -3.20 -3.79
C THR A 189 -10.43 -3.18 -2.55
N LEU A 190 -10.93 -4.34 -2.11
CA LEU A 190 -11.66 -4.49 -0.86
C LEU A 190 -10.72 -4.21 0.32
N ALA A 191 -11.05 -3.18 1.11
CA ALA A 191 -10.41 -2.92 2.39
C ALA A 191 -10.99 -3.82 3.48
N GLN A 192 -12.31 -4.07 3.39
CA GLN A 192 -13.05 -4.91 4.30
C GLN A 192 -14.18 -5.59 3.56
N LEU A 193 -14.45 -6.85 3.92
CA LEU A 193 -15.61 -7.60 3.50
C LEU A 193 -16.18 -8.34 4.71
N LYS A 194 -17.48 -8.20 4.92
CA LYS A 194 -18.25 -8.90 5.95
C LYS A 194 -19.48 -9.53 5.32
N THR A 195 -19.83 -10.71 5.80
CA THR A 195 -21.06 -11.42 5.46
C THR A 195 -21.88 -11.61 6.72
N ASP A 196 -23.08 -11.03 6.74
CA ASP A 196 -23.93 -10.94 7.92
C ASP A 196 -23.15 -10.40 9.15
N GLN A 197 -22.75 -11.27 10.09
CA GLN A 197 -21.99 -10.88 11.28
C GLN A 197 -20.50 -11.28 11.23
N TYR A 198 -20.07 -11.98 10.19
CA TYR A 198 -18.73 -12.56 10.09
C TYR A 198 -17.83 -11.77 9.12
N GLY A 199 -16.58 -11.54 9.53
CA GLY A 199 -15.55 -11.01 8.64
C GLY A 199 -15.05 -12.07 7.67
N VAL A 200 -14.82 -11.69 6.42
CA VAL A 200 -14.16 -12.54 5.41
C VAL A 200 -12.66 -12.23 5.42
N ASP A 201 -11.82 -13.26 5.50
CA ASP A 201 -10.36 -13.05 5.47
C ASP A 201 -9.89 -12.73 4.04
N LEU A 202 -9.53 -11.46 3.83
CA LEU A 202 -9.03 -10.95 2.56
C LEU A 202 -7.50 -11.08 2.43
N ARG A 203 -6.77 -11.48 3.49
CA ARG A 203 -5.29 -11.54 3.47
C ARG A 203 -4.78 -12.74 2.70
N ASN A 204 -5.50 -13.86 2.82
CA ASN A 204 -5.19 -15.12 2.14
C ASN A 204 -5.90 -15.24 0.78
N ALA A 205 -6.63 -14.21 0.37
CA ALA A 205 -7.34 -14.12 -0.91
C ALA A 205 -6.84 -12.90 -1.70
N GLU A 206 -7.20 -12.78 -2.98
CA GLU A 206 -6.90 -11.59 -3.76
C GLU A 206 -7.98 -10.52 -3.49
N PRO A 207 -7.67 -9.41 -2.79
CA PRO A 207 -8.68 -8.40 -2.43
C PRO A 207 -9.02 -7.45 -3.58
N MET A 208 -8.25 -7.48 -4.67
CA MET A 208 -8.43 -6.58 -5.81
C MET A 208 -9.28 -7.23 -6.88
N LEU A 209 -10.42 -6.62 -7.16
CA LEU A 209 -11.33 -7.01 -8.22
C LEU A 209 -10.95 -6.25 -9.50
N ALA A 210 -10.60 -6.98 -10.55
CA ALA A 210 -10.34 -6.38 -11.86
C ALA A 210 -11.64 -5.85 -12.50
N PRO A 211 -11.56 -4.92 -13.48
CA PRO A 211 -12.71 -4.49 -14.26
C PRO A 211 -13.44 -5.68 -14.89
N PHE A 212 -14.78 -5.65 -14.84
CA PHE A 212 -15.64 -6.67 -15.46
C PHE A 212 -15.29 -8.12 -15.05
N SER A 213 -14.86 -8.30 -13.81
CA SER A 213 -14.37 -9.60 -13.31
C SER A 213 -15.18 -10.11 -12.13
N THR A 214 -14.91 -11.34 -11.77
CA THR A 214 -15.47 -12.00 -10.59
C THR A 214 -14.34 -12.54 -9.71
N ARG A 215 -14.54 -12.53 -8.40
CA ARG A 215 -13.76 -13.30 -7.43
C ARG A 215 -14.66 -14.11 -6.51
N HIS A 216 -14.09 -15.16 -5.94
CA HIS A 216 -14.77 -16.04 -5.00
C HIS A 216 -14.04 -16.00 -3.66
N TYR A 217 -14.80 -15.93 -2.58
CA TYR A 217 -14.29 -15.98 -1.22
C TYR A 217 -15.00 -17.08 -0.45
N SER A 218 -14.24 -17.86 0.32
CA SER A 218 -14.81 -18.89 1.20
C SER A 218 -15.64 -18.24 2.29
N VAL A 219 -16.85 -18.75 2.49
CA VAL A 219 -17.80 -18.31 3.52
C VAL A 219 -18.42 -19.52 4.20
N HIS A 220 -18.84 -19.34 5.45
CA HIS A 220 -19.48 -20.39 6.24
C HIS A 220 -20.99 -20.17 6.32
N GLY A 221 -21.75 -21.23 6.05
CA GLY A 221 -23.20 -21.20 6.13
C GLY A 221 -23.85 -20.35 5.03
N LYS A 222 -25.15 -20.12 5.17
CA LYS A 222 -25.94 -19.28 4.26
C LYS A 222 -25.66 -17.80 4.55
N VAL A 223 -25.35 -17.04 3.51
CA VAL A 223 -25.13 -15.60 3.58
C VAL A 223 -26.35 -14.86 3.05
N THR A 224 -26.84 -13.87 3.79
CA THR A 224 -27.99 -13.06 3.35
C THR A 224 -27.59 -11.63 2.97
N GLN A 225 -26.59 -11.07 3.63
CA GLN A 225 -26.11 -9.71 3.40
C GLN A 225 -24.58 -9.68 3.27
N ALA A 226 -24.09 -8.86 2.34
CA ALA A 226 -22.69 -8.50 2.25
C ALA A 226 -22.52 -7.01 2.59
N GLN A 227 -21.47 -6.71 3.36
CA GLN A 227 -21.06 -5.35 3.69
C GLN A 227 -19.59 -5.19 3.32
N TRP A 228 -19.22 -4.10 2.64
CA TRP A 228 -17.85 -3.92 2.18
C TRP A 228 -17.42 -2.46 2.21
N ALA A 229 -16.11 -2.24 2.33
CA ALA A 229 -15.46 -0.98 2.05
C ALA A 229 -14.32 -1.21 1.06
N VAL A 230 -14.05 -0.22 0.22
CA VAL A 230 -12.94 -0.26 -0.74
C VAL A 230 -11.86 0.74 -0.33
N ILE A 231 -10.64 0.51 -0.77
CA ILE A 231 -9.57 1.50 -0.69
C ILE A 231 -9.73 2.46 -1.88
N GLY A 232 -9.92 3.75 -1.60
CA GLY A 232 -10.02 4.81 -2.60
C GLY A 232 -8.67 5.19 -3.22
N ASP A 233 -8.70 6.16 -4.14
CA ASP A 233 -7.52 6.57 -4.94
C ASP A 233 -6.40 7.15 -4.07
N PHE A 234 -6.72 7.81 -2.96
CA PHE A 234 -5.75 8.38 -2.03
C PHE A 234 -5.30 7.40 -0.94
N GLY A 235 -5.70 6.13 -1.02
CA GLY A 235 -5.37 5.10 -0.03
C GLY A 235 -6.25 5.11 1.22
N ASN A 236 -7.23 6.00 1.31
CA ASN A 236 -8.22 6.02 2.38
C ASN A 236 -9.26 4.91 2.20
N MET A 237 -9.83 4.45 3.32
CA MET A 237 -10.98 3.56 3.28
C MET A 237 -12.25 4.35 2.92
N SER A 238 -13.10 3.78 2.08
CA SER A 238 -14.41 4.34 1.76
C SER A 238 -15.38 4.23 2.93
N GLN A 239 -16.56 4.84 2.78
CA GLN A 239 -17.72 4.45 3.58
C GLN A 239 -18.03 2.95 3.40
N MET A 240 -18.73 2.38 4.38
CA MET A 240 -19.27 1.02 4.27
C MET A 240 -20.48 1.00 3.33
N TYR A 241 -20.46 0.08 2.38
CA TYR A 241 -21.55 -0.25 1.49
C TYR A 241 -22.21 -1.56 1.93
N GLN A 242 -23.44 -1.80 1.47
CA GLN A 242 -24.18 -3.03 1.77
C GLN A 242 -25.08 -3.45 0.62
N ALA A 243 -25.28 -4.76 0.46
CA ALA A 243 -26.18 -5.35 -0.52
C ALA A 243 -26.66 -6.74 -0.05
N THR A 244 -27.83 -7.14 -0.53
CA THR A 244 -28.34 -8.51 -0.33
C THR A 244 -27.56 -9.47 -1.21
N VAL A 245 -27.28 -10.67 -0.69
CA VAL A 245 -26.62 -11.74 -1.45
C VAL A 245 -27.68 -12.60 -2.13
N GLN A 246 -27.54 -12.75 -3.46
CA GLN A 246 -28.41 -13.63 -4.23
C GLN A 246 -27.97 -15.09 -4.03
N THR A 247 -28.86 -15.95 -3.53
CA THR A 247 -28.58 -17.40 -3.50
C THR A 247 -28.77 -17.95 -4.90
N GLY A 248 -27.70 -18.47 -5.53
CA GLY A 248 -27.85 -19.21 -6.77
C GLY A 248 -28.65 -20.49 -6.51
N ALA A 249 -29.60 -20.81 -7.38
CA ALA A 249 -30.29 -22.10 -7.33
C ALA A 249 -29.24 -23.22 -7.30
N GLU A 250 -29.40 -24.19 -6.40
CA GLU A 250 -28.69 -25.46 -6.53
C GLU A 250 -29.04 -26.00 -7.92
N ASP A 251 -28.03 -26.21 -8.76
CA ASP A 251 -28.18 -27.09 -9.92
C ASP A 251 -28.53 -28.48 -9.35
N VAL A 252 -29.82 -28.76 -9.19
CA VAL A 252 -30.35 -30.10 -8.97
C VAL A 252 -30.06 -30.83 -10.28
N ASN A 253 -28.91 -31.49 -10.34
CA ASN A 253 -28.61 -32.42 -11.41
C ASN A 253 -29.56 -33.63 -11.25
N PRO A 254 -30.36 -33.99 -12.27
CA PRO A 254 -31.23 -35.17 -12.23
C PRO A 254 -30.45 -36.47 -12.12
#